data_AF-A0A4Q6AAU0-F1
#
_entry.id   AF-A0A4Q6AAU0-F1
#
_cell.length_a   1.000
_cell.length_b   1.000
_cell.length_c   1.000
_cell.angle_alpha   90.00
_cell.angle_beta   90.00
_cell.angle_gamma   90.00
#
_symmetry.space_group_name_H-M   'P 1'
#
loop_
_entity.id
_entity.type
_entity.pdbx_description
1 polymer ?
#
loop_
_entity_poly.entity_id
_entity_poly.type
_entity_poly.pdbx_seq_one_letter_code
_entity_poly.pdbx_strand_id
1 'polypeptide(L)'
;MKKLATILFASLTLAACSDQKTTEVKEEKTTAAAADSHEHTFRCPMHPEVVGKEGETCPKCGMKLEHSDDAPDASGTYFMQFASNPATIIPGKDVQLSVTPKKKGTDNEQVALDVEHEKKIHFILVNDDLSWFDHIHPEYTSSGAYTVPARFPAPGKYKAFADYKPTGGTHVVDKIDIDVPGTAPAAKTFTSEKLVGTSGAYTFELRPEGGKFVTGSPLHIAGVIKKDGKEIDANTLDNYLGAKAHFVLISVNEKEYLHVHPEVEAGKFDLHTTIEKPGTYRGWVQFNADGKIHTIDFTWLVQKGNGQTTAPAGHGAADGHNH
;
A
#
# COMPACT_ATOMS: atom_id res chain seq x y z
N MET A 1 -14.60 -53.64 36.55
CA MET A 1 -15.04 -54.19 37.86
C MET A 1 -13.97 -53.89 38.91
N LYS A 2 -14.36 -53.23 40.02
CA LYS A 2 -13.80 -53.15 41.40
C LYS A 2 -12.32 -53.59 41.61
N LYS A 3 -11.44 -52.85 42.30
CA LYS A 3 -11.53 -52.33 43.69
C LYS A 3 -10.51 -51.18 43.89
N LEU A 4 -10.95 -49.96 44.21
CA LEU A 4 -10.83 -49.27 45.52
C LEU A 4 -9.97 -49.92 46.62
N ALA A 5 -9.01 -49.16 47.14
CA ALA A 5 -8.51 -49.24 48.51
C ALA A 5 -8.44 -47.83 49.12
N THR A 6 -8.98 -47.72 50.34
CA THR A 6 -9.27 -46.52 51.13
C THR A 6 -8.52 -46.61 52.45
N ILE A 7 -7.84 -45.55 52.90
CA ILE A 7 -7.46 -45.24 54.30
C ILE A 7 -7.31 -43.70 54.34
N LEU A 8 -8.14 -42.82 54.93
CA LEU A 8 -8.83 -42.69 56.23
C LEU A 8 -7.89 -42.32 57.41
N PHE A 9 -7.83 -41.04 57.82
CA PHE A 9 -8.20 -40.42 59.12
C PHE A 9 -7.37 -39.12 59.27
N ALA A 10 -7.71 -38.04 59.98
CA ALA A 10 -8.79 -37.72 60.90
C ALA A 10 -9.03 -36.19 60.93
N SER A 11 -10.26 -35.85 61.28
CA SER A 11 -10.90 -34.55 61.49
C SER A 11 -10.38 -33.73 62.68
N LEU A 12 -10.54 -32.39 62.60
CA LEU A 12 -11.06 -31.62 63.74
C LEU A 12 -11.69 -30.30 63.27
N THR A 13 -13.01 -30.18 63.44
CA THR A 13 -13.77 -28.93 63.33
C THR A 13 -14.00 -28.37 64.74
N LEU A 14 -13.74 -27.08 64.91
CA LEU A 14 -14.23 -26.28 66.03
C LEU A 14 -14.89 -25.03 65.43
N ALA A 15 -16.21 -24.96 65.57
CA ALA A 15 -16.99 -23.75 65.38
C ALA A 15 -17.16 -23.07 66.74
N ALA A 16 -16.89 -21.77 66.80
CA ALA A 16 -17.36 -20.91 67.87
C ALA A 16 -17.58 -19.48 67.34
N CYS A 17 -18.78 -18.97 67.61
CA CYS A 17 -19.33 -17.69 67.19
C CYS A 17 -18.71 -16.49 67.92
N SER A 18 -18.70 -15.31 67.30
CA SER A 18 -19.28 -14.09 67.89
C SER A 18 -19.32 -12.95 66.87
N ASP A 19 -20.54 -12.46 66.62
CA ASP A 19 -20.83 -11.14 66.04
C ASP A 19 -20.48 -10.03 67.04
N GLN A 20 -19.76 -8.98 66.62
CA GLN A 20 -20.11 -7.58 66.92
C GLN A 20 -19.22 -6.56 66.18
N LYS A 21 -19.85 -5.89 65.21
CA LYS A 21 -19.85 -4.43 64.93
C LYS A 21 -18.57 -3.59 65.14
N THR A 22 -17.98 -3.22 63.99
CA THR A 22 -17.57 -1.88 63.52
C THR A 22 -16.93 -0.87 64.48
N THR A 23 -15.69 -0.48 64.15
CA THR A 23 -15.23 0.93 64.14
C THR A 23 -14.30 1.15 62.95
N GLU A 24 -14.55 2.24 62.22
CA GLU A 24 -13.98 2.66 60.94
C GLU A 24 -12.48 3.00 61.01
N VAL A 25 -11.71 2.66 59.96
CA VAL A 25 -10.57 3.46 59.50
C VAL A 25 -10.54 3.47 57.96
N LYS A 26 -11.03 4.59 57.43
CA LYS A 26 -10.68 5.30 56.17
C LYS A 26 -9.78 4.55 55.17
N GLU A 27 -10.36 4.19 54.01
CA GLU A 27 -9.63 3.86 52.79
C GLU A 27 -8.79 5.05 52.33
N GLU A 28 -7.48 4.83 52.22
CA GLU A 28 -6.59 5.68 51.44
C GLU A 28 -6.26 4.92 50.15
N LYS A 29 -6.95 5.32 49.08
CA LYS A 29 -6.85 4.76 47.74
C LYS A 29 -5.51 5.15 47.12
N THR A 30 -4.50 4.28 47.23
CA THR A 30 -3.27 4.38 46.43
C THR A 30 -3.47 3.58 45.14
N THR A 31 -3.91 4.27 44.09
CA THR A 31 -3.89 3.77 42.71
C THR A 31 -2.45 3.61 42.24
N ALA A 32 -1.95 2.39 42.22
CA ALA A 32 -0.83 1.99 41.38
C ALA A 32 -1.38 1.27 40.14
N ALA A 33 -1.85 2.06 39.19
CA ALA A 33 -1.98 1.63 37.80
C ALA A 33 -0.93 2.43 37.03
N ALA A 34 0.27 1.88 36.91
CA ALA A 34 1.15 2.24 35.81
C ALA A 34 0.48 1.65 34.56
N ALA A 35 -0.36 2.45 33.92
CA ALA A 35 -0.75 2.20 32.55
C ALA A 35 0.52 2.34 31.71
N ASP A 36 0.95 1.26 31.07
CA ASP A 36 1.81 1.35 29.89
C ASP A 36 1.04 2.18 28.85
N SER A 37 1.24 3.49 28.88
CA SER A 37 0.89 4.36 27.77
C SER A 37 1.97 4.19 26.71
N HIS A 38 1.95 3.04 26.02
CA HIS A 38 2.59 2.99 24.72
C HIS A 38 1.83 4.01 23.85
N GLU A 39 2.46 5.16 23.63
CA GLU A 39 1.94 6.17 22.73
C GLU A 39 1.92 5.56 21.34
N HIS A 40 0.75 5.06 20.95
CA HIS A 40 0.57 4.37 19.70
C HIS A 40 0.87 5.32 18.54
N THR A 41 1.80 4.94 17.68
CA THR A 41 2.19 5.76 16.54
C THR A 41 1.28 5.42 15.35
N PHE A 42 0.80 6.42 14.60
CA PHE A 42 -0.01 6.20 13.40
C PHE A 42 0.74 6.73 12.18
N ARG A 43 0.74 5.97 11.09
CA ARG A 43 1.48 6.29 9.86
C ARG A 43 0.62 6.12 8.63
N CYS A 44 0.97 6.83 7.56
CA CYS A 44 0.32 6.63 6.28
C CYS A 44 0.85 5.32 5.66
N PRO A 45 -0.03 4.38 5.24
CA PRO A 45 0.42 3.12 4.63
C PRO A 45 1.24 3.34 3.35
N MET A 46 0.94 4.41 2.60
CA MET A 46 1.63 4.76 1.34
C MET A 46 2.81 5.72 1.49
N HIS A 47 2.94 6.38 2.64
CA HIS A 47 3.96 7.39 2.91
C HIS A 47 4.47 7.20 4.35
N PRO A 48 5.28 6.17 4.62
CA PRO A 48 5.67 5.80 5.98
C PRO A 48 6.41 6.90 6.77
N GLU A 49 6.97 7.89 6.06
CA GLU A 49 7.56 9.11 6.61
C GLU A 49 6.52 10.08 7.19
N VAL A 50 5.25 9.94 6.83
CA VAL A 50 4.12 10.71 7.36
C VAL A 50 3.60 10.02 8.61
N VAL A 51 3.71 10.70 9.75
CA VAL A 51 3.29 10.24 11.08
C VAL A 51 2.24 11.19 11.65
N GLY A 52 1.27 10.67 12.39
CA GLY A 52 0.23 11.45 13.05
C GLY A 52 -0.47 10.65 14.14
N LYS A 53 -1.74 11.00 14.39
CA LYS A 53 -2.60 10.39 15.42
C LYS A 53 -3.72 9.53 14.82
N GLU A 54 -4.37 8.74 15.66
CA GLU A 54 -5.54 7.95 15.29
C GLU A 54 -6.63 8.82 14.65
N GLY A 55 -7.15 8.37 13.50
CA GLY A 55 -8.23 9.06 12.80
C GLY A 55 -7.81 10.25 11.93
N GLU A 56 -6.53 10.65 11.94
CA GLU A 56 -6.01 11.64 11.01
C GLU A 56 -5.84 11.04 9.60
N THR A 57 -5.75 11.92 8.60
CA THR A 57 -5.52 11.57 7.19
C THR A 57 -4.17 12.07 6.73
N CYS A 58 -3.49 11.30 5.89
CA CYS A 58 -2.20 11.66 5.30
C CYS A 58 -2.33 12.92 4.44
N PRO A 59 -1.59 14.01 4.72
CA PRO A 59 -1.61 15.20 3.89
C PRO A 59 -0.94 15.02 2.52
N LYS A 60 -0.32 13.86 2.23
CA LYS A 60 0.24 13.54 0.90
C LYS A 60 -0.71 12.76 0.00
N CYS A 61 -1.49 11.82 0.54
CA CYS A 61 -2.36 10.96 -0.27
C CYS A 61 -3.82 10.89 0.18
N GLY A 62 -4.23 11.62 1.22
CA GLY A 62 -5.60 11.61 1.73
C GLY A 62 -6.01 10.36 2.52
N MET A 63 -5.29 9.24 2.41
CA MET A 63 -5.62 8.01 3.14
C MET A 63 -5.56 8.19 4.66
N LYS A 64 -6.42 7.47 5.39
CA LYS A 64 -6.38 7.41 6.86
C LYS A 64 -5.03 6.86 7.35
N LEU A 65 -4.51 7.44 8.41
CA LEU A 65 -3.33 6.90 9.08
C LEU A 65 -3.71 5.60 9.81
N GLU A 66 -2.84 4.61 9.71
CA GLU A 66 -3.00 3.30 10.33
C GLU A 66 -2.04 3.15 11.51
N HIS A 67 -2.43 2.34 12.49
CA HIS A 67 -1.61 2.04 13.65
C HIS A 67 -0.29 1.37 13.24
N SER A 68 0.84 1.93 13.68
CA SER A 68 2.19 1.50 13.36
C SER A 68 3.15 1.95 14.47
N ASP A 69 3.34 1.09 15.47
CA ASP A 69 4.25 1.32 16.60
C ASP A 69 5.74 1.15 16.24
N ASP A 70 6.03 0.77 15.00
CA ASP A 70 7.38 0.51 14.53
C ASP A 70 8.09 1.81 14.10
N ALA A 71 9.37 1.91 14.43
CA ALA A 71 10.23 2.96 13.90
C ALA A 71 10.40 2.75 12.38
N PRO A 72 10.47 3.82 11.56
CA PRO A 72 10.66 3.64 10.13
C PRO A 72 11.98 2.93 9.90
N ASP A 73 11.95 1.87 9.09
CA ASP A 73 13.18 1.19 8.73
C ASP A 73 14.09 2.18 8.02
N ALA A 74 15.36 2.23 8.42
CA ALA A 74 16.36 2.97 7.65
C ALA A 74 16.34 2.42 6.22
N SER A 75 16.11 3.31 5.23
CA SER A 75 16.01 2.93 3.83
C SER A 75 17.17 2.00 3.44
N GLY A 76 16.84 0.85 2.87
CA GLY A 76 17.83 -0.14 2.44
C GLY A 76 18.23 -1.16 3.50
N THR A 77 17.48 -1.33 4.59
CA THR A 77 17.62 -2.48 5.51
C THR A 77 17.10 -3.77 4.86
N TYR A 78 15.96 -3.68 4.18
CA TYR A 78 15.40 -4.75 3.35
C TYR A 78 15.78 -4.55 1.88
N PHE A 79 15.88 -5.65 1.14
CA PHE A 79 16.08 -5.66 -0.31
C PHE A 79 15.45 -6.91 -0.94
N MET A 80 15.05 -6.80 -2.19
CA MET A 80 14.50 -7.92 -2.95
C MET A 80 15.61 -8.67 -3.69
N GLN A 81 15.86 -9.91 -3.28
CA GLN A 81 16.67 -10.83 -4.08
C GLN A 81 15.87 -11.30 -5.29
N PHE A 82 16.47 -11.23 -6.48
CA PHE A 82 15.83 -11.58 -7.74
C PHE A 82 16.58 -12.69 -8.48
N ALA A 83 15.84 -13.61 -9.09
CA ALA A 83 16.37 -14.60 -10.03
C ALA A 83 15.32 -14.95 -11.10
N SER A 84 15.79 -15.52 -12.22
CA SER A 84 14.94 -16.04 -13.29
C SER A 84 15.30 -17.49 -13.63
N ASN A 85 14.29 -18.25 -14.05
CA ASN A 85 14.46 -19.59 -14.60
C ASN A 85 13.63 -19.73 -15.90
N PRO A 86 14.27 -19.88 -17.08
CA PRO A 86 15.72 -19.95 -17.29
C PRO A 86 16.43 -18.64 -16.91
N ALA A 87 17.72 -18.74 -16.55
CA ALA A 87 18.55 -17.59 -16.19
C ALA A 87 18.63 -16.56 -17.33
N THR A 88 18.76 -17.05 -18.56
CA THR A 88 18.61 -16.21 -19.76
C THR A 88 17.15 -16.18 -20.19
N ILE A 89 16.52 -15.02 -20.05
CA ILE A 89 15.14 -14.78 -20.47
C ILE A 89 15.08 -14.80 -22.00
N ILE A 90 14.11 -15.51 -22.57
CA ILE A 90 13.88 -15.56 -24.02
C ILE A 90 12.57 -14.80 -24.34
N PRO A 91 12.60 -13.75 -25.18
CA PRO A 91 11.40 -13.03 -25.58
C PRO A 91 10.28 -13.97 -26.09
N GLY A 92 9.05 -13.71 -25.66
CA GLY A 92 7.87 -14.48 -26.04
C GLY A 92 7.79 -15.90 -25.47
N LYS A 93 8.76 -16.32 -24.62
CA LYS A 93 8.70 -17.58 -23.88
C LYS A 93 8.32 -17.33 -22.43
N ASP A 94 7.72 -18.34 -21.82
CA ASP A 94 7.40 -18.32 -20.40
C ASP A 94 8.70 -18.39 -19.60
N VAL A 95 8.78 -17.59 -18.54
CA VAL A 95 9.87 -17.58 -17.57
C VAL A 95 9.28 -17.53 -16.17
N GLN A 96 9.87 -18.28 -15.26
CA GLN A 96 9.56 -18.20 -13.85
C GLN A 96 10.54 -17.23 -13.20
N LEU A 97 10.06 -16.09 -12.71
CA LEU A 97 10.86 -15.21 -11.85
C LEU A 97 10.68 -15.64 -10.40
N SER A 98 11.72 -15.42 -9.60
CA SER A 98 11.75 -15.63 -8.16
C SER A 98 12.17 -14.32 -7.50
N VAL A 99 11.34 -13.85 -6.57
CA VAL A 99 11.58 -12.65 -5.77
C VAL A 99 11.52 -13.04 -4.30
N THR A 100 12.59 -12.75 -3.55
CA THR A 100 12.71 -13.13 -2.14
C THR A 100 13.12 -11.91 -1.32
N PRO A 101 12.27 -11.41 -0.41
CA PRO A 101 12.65 -10.32 0.47
C PRO A 101 13.76 -10.80 1.43
N LYS A 102 14.80 -9.97 1.58
CA LYS A 102 15.96 -10.22 2.43
C LYS A 102 16.22 -9.02 3.33
N LYS A 103 16.78 -9.28 4.51
CA LYS A 103 17.22 -8.25 5.45
C LYS A 103 18.74 -8.30 5.56
N LYS A 104 19.40 -7.15 5.37
CA LYS A 104 20.86 -7.07 5.41
C LYS A 104 21.39 -7.56 6.75
N GLY A 105 22.36 -8.47 6.70
CA GLY A 105 23.02 -9.01 7.89
C GLY A 105 22.33 -10.25 8.48
N THR A 106 21.15 -10.59 7.97
CA THR A 106 20.40 -11.81 8.34
C THR A 106 19.89 -12.52 7.08
N ASP A 107 20.75 -12.64 6.06
CA ASP A 107 20.37 -13.11 4.72
C ASP A 107 19.77 -14.53 4.69
N ASN A 108 20.04 -15.34 5.71
CA ASN A 108 19.49 -16.69 5.87
C ASN A 108 18.14 -16.73 6.59
N GLU A 109 17.72 -15.62 7.21
CA GLU A 109 16.42 -15.50 7.87
C GLU A 109 15.34 -15.17 6.84
N GLN A 110 14.15 -15.70 7.08
CA GLN A 110 12.99 -15.38 6.27
C GLN A 110 12.42 -14.03 6.71
N VAL A 111 12.15 -13.16 5.74
CA VAL A 111 11.40 -11.93 5.97
C VAL A 111 9.91 -12.24 5.84
N ALA A 112 9.19 -12.19 6.96
CA ALA A 112 7.73 -12.23 6.96
C ALA A 112 7.18 -10.93 6.38
N LEU A 113 6.09 -11.03 5.62
CA LEU A 113 5.42 -9.89 4.98
C LEU A 113 3.98 -9.80 5.47
N ASP A 114 3.55 -8.58 5.74
CA ASP A 114 2.15 -8.23 5.97
C ASP A 114 1.39 -8.24 4.64
N VAL A 115 0.07 -8.38 4.74
CA VAL A 115 -0.82 -8.33 3.57
C VAL A 115 -1.28 -6.89 3.41
N GLU A 116 -0.89 -6.25 2.32
CA GLU A 116 -1.43 -4.96 1.88
C GLU A 116 -2.24 -5.20 0.61
N HIS A 117 -3.45 -4.65 0.56
CA HIS A 117 -4.32 -4.78 -0.61
C HIS A 117 -4.57 -6.25 -1.03
N GLU A 118 -4.84 -7.11 -0.04
CA GLU A 118 -5.08 -8.55 -0.19
C GLU A 118 -3.90 -9.36 -0.76
N LYS A 119 -2.71 -8.77 -0.90
CA LYS A 119 -1.51 -9.44 -1.41
C LYS A 119 -0.30 -9.11 -0.55
N LYS A 120 0.73 -9.96 -0.63
CA LYS A 120 1.99 -9.72 0.11
C LYS A 120 2.99 -8.89 -0.69
N ILE A 121 2.91 -8.99 -2.01
CA ILE A 121 3.79 -8.28 -2.94
C ILE A 121 2.96 -7.85 -4.15
N HIS A 122 3.02 -6.57 -4.48
CA HIS A 122 2.64 -6.06 -5.79
C HIS A 122 3.89 -6.01 -6.66
N PHE A 123 3.93 -6.84 -7.71
CA PHE A 123 5.06 -6.91 -8.61
C PHE A 123 4.70 -6.30 -9.96
N ILE A 124 5.17 -5.07 -10.19
CA ILE A 124 4.88 -4.31 -11.39
C ILE A 124 6.04 -4.44 -12.35
N LEU A 125 5.78 -4.95 -13.55
CA LEU A 125 6.77 -5.06 -14.63
C LEU A 125 6.45 -4.05 -15.72
N VAL A 126 7.46 -3.30 -16.15
CA VAL A 126 7.36 -2.37 -17.28
C VAL A 126 8.59 -2.48 -18.17
N ASN A 127 8.41 -2.21 -19.46
CA ASN A 127 9.56 -2.01 -20.34
C ASN A 127 10.13 -0.58 -20.16
N ASP A 128 11.35 -0.33 -20.64
CA ASP A 128 12.06 0.91 -20.36
C ASP A 128 11.33 2.19 -20.83
N ASP A 129 10.62 2.12 -21.95
CA ASP A 129 9.85 3.27 -22.46
C ASP A 129 8.47 3.43 -21.79
N LEU A 130 8.05 2.50 -20.94
CA LEU A 130 6.73 2.48 -20.27
C LEU A 130 5.53 2.35 -21.23
N SER A 131 5.74 1.71 -22.38
CA SER A 131 4.65 1.35 -23.30
C SER A 131 4.08 -0.06 -23.11
N TRP A 132 4.71 -0.86 -22.25
CA TRP A 132 4.23 -2.17 -21.81
C TRP A 132 4.25 -2.24 -20.28
N PHE A 133 3.25 -2.93 -19.72
CA PHE A 133 2.98 -3.02 -18.29
C PHE A 133 2.36 -4.38 -17.97
N ASP A 134 2.76 -4.94 -16.83
CA ASP A 134 2.12 -6.08 -16.20
C ASP A 134 2.06 -5.87 -14.67
N HIS A 135 1.01 -6.38 -14.04
CA HIS A 135 0.79 -6.31 -12.60
C HIS A 135 0.52 -7.72 -12.08
N ILE A 136 1.53 -8.27 -11.43
CA ILE A 136 1.53 -9.67 -11.03
C ILE A 136 1.61 -9.73 -9.51
N HIS A 137 0.87 -10.67 -8.90
CA HIS A 137 1.04 -10.98 -7.49
C HIS A 137 1.83 -12.27 -7.35
N PRO A 138 3.06 -12.21 -6.82
CA PRO A 138 3.88 -13.38 -6.60
C PRO A 138 3.21 -14.40 -5.65
N GLU A 139 3.32 -15.68 -5.96
CA GLU A 139 2.84 -16.77 -5.09
C GLU A 139 3.95 -17.24 -4.15
N TYR A 140 3.63 -17.35 -2.86
CA TYR A 140 4.60 -17.81 -1.86
C TYR A 140 4.89 -19.31 -1.98
N THR A 141 6.15 -19.69 -1.89
CA THR A 141 6.62 -21.08 -1.99
C THR A 141 7.23 -21.58 -0.68
N SER A 142 7.33 -22.89 -0.51
CA SER A 142 7.93 -23.51 0.68
C SER A 142 9.41 -23.22 0.86
N SER A 143 10.11 -22.70 -0.16
CA SER A 143 11.51 -22.28 -0.05
C SER A 143 11.68 -20.87 0.53
N GLY A 144 10.59 -20.20 0.90
CA GLY A 144 10.62 -18.81 1.38
C GLY A 144 10.64 -17.77 0.25
N ALA A 145 10.65 -18.21 -1.01
CA ALA A 145 10.63 -17.34 -2.19
C ALA A 145 9.20 -17.10 -2.65
N TYR A 146 9.00 -16.03 -3.41
CA TYR A 146 7.77 -15.79 -4.15
C TYR A 146 8.01 -15.92 -5.65
N THR A 147 7.13 -16.67 -6.32
CA THR A 147 7.25 -16.98 -7.74
C THR A 147 6.30 -16.15 -8.59
N VAL A 148 6.82 -15.61 -9.69
CA VAL A 148 6.10 -14.78 -10.66
C VAL A 148 6.19 -15.41 -12.05
N PRO A 149 5.11 -16.03 -12.57
CA PRO A 149 5.09 -16.45 -13.96
C PRO A 149 5.03 -15.19 -14.84
N ALA A 150 5.96 -15.06 -15.79
CA ALA A 150 6.04 -13.90 -16.67
C ALA A 150 6.33 -14.31 -18.12
N ARG A 151 5.95 -13.43 -19.05
CA ARG A 151 6.32 -13.53 -20.47
C ARG A 151 6.66 -12.14 -20.99
N PHE A 152 7.93 -11.93 -21.32
CA PHE A 152 8.41 -10.65 -21.85
C PHE A 152 8.15 -10.60 -23.36
N PRO A 153 7.39 -9.61 -23.88
CA PRO A 153 6.93 -9.64 -25.27
C PRO A 153 8.03 -9.35 -26.30
N ALA A 154 9.09 -8.64 -25.90
CA ALA A 154 10.16 -8.21 -26.80
C ALA A 154 11.52 -8.17 -26.07
N PRO A 155 12.64 -8.20 -26.82
CA PRO A 155 13.95 -7.85 -26.27
C PRO A 155 13.98 -6.42 -25.72
N GLY A 156 14.88 -6.16 -24.79
CA GLY A 156 15.14 -4.83 -24.26
C GLY A 156 15.28 -4.80 -22.74
N LYS A 157 15.38 -3.58 -22.22
CA LYS A 157 15.44 -3.32 -20.79
C LYS A 157 14.04 -3.27 -20.21
N TYR A 158 13.88 -3.88 -19.05
CA TYR A 158 12.68 -3.84 -18.24
C TYR A 158 13.05 -3.42 -16.83
N LYS A 159 12.06 -2.85 -16.14
CA LYS A 159 12.15 -2.54 -14.72
C LYS A 159 11.01 -3.21 -14.00
N ALA A 160 11.30 -3.84 -12.88
CA ALA A 160 10.30 -4.29 -11.94
C ALA A 160 10.28 -3.37 -10.71
N PHE A 161 9.08 -3.18 -10.16
CA PHE A 161 8.87 -2.60 -8.84
C PHE A 161 8.26 -3.68 -7.96
N ALA A 162 8.98 -4.04 -6.90
CA ALA A 162 8.48 -4.93 -5.87
C ALA A 162 8.04 -4.08 -4.68
N ASP A 163 6.73 -3.96 -4.52
CA ASP A 163 6.04 -3.18 -3.50
C ASP A 163 5.54 -4.16 -2.44
N TYR A 164 6.06 -4.03 -1.21
CA TYR A 164 5.84 -4.98 -0.10
C TYR A 164 6.07 -4.34 1.27
N LYS A 165 5.51 -4.96 2.32
CA LYS A 165 5.70 -4.54 3.71
C LYS A 165 6.21 -5.68 4.58
N PRO A 166 7.47 -5.62 5.05
CA PRO A 166 7.96 -6.53 6.09
C PRO A 166 7.11 -6.40 7.37
N THR A 167 6.79 -7.54 7.99
CA THR A 167 6.09 -7.55 9.29
C THR A 167 6.94 -6.84 10.34
N GLY A 168 6.35 -5.87 11.05
CA GLY A 168 7.05 -5.04 12.03
C GLY A 168 8.00 -4.00 11.41
N GLY A 169 7.86 -3.73 10.11
CA GLY A 169 8.66 -2.76 9.37
C GLY A 169 7.78 -1.80 8.56
N THR A 170 8.43 -0.92 7.82
CA THR A 170 7.73 0.01 6.92
C THR A 170 7.60 -0.53 5.50
N HIS A 171 6.61 -0.01 4.76
CA HIS A 171 6.45 -0.28 3.33
C HIS A 171 7.75 0.00 2.54
N VAL A 172 8.08 -0.89 1.61
CA VAL A 172 9.29 -0.85 0.79
C VAL A 172 8.93 -1.03 -0.68
N VAL A 173 9.57 -0.23 -1.54
CA VAL A 173 9.54 -0.43 -2.99
C VAL A 173 10.96 -0.64 -3.50
N ASP A 174 11.28 -1.88 -3.89
CA ASP A 174 12.54 -2.19 -4.56
C ASP A 174 12.41 -2.05 -6.08
N LYS A 175 13.45 -1.51 -6.72
CA LYS A 175 13.56 -1.41 -8.18
C LYS A 175 14.53 -2.47 -8.69
N ILE A 176 14.09 -3.32 -9.60
CA ILE A 176 14.89 -4.40 -10.16
C ILE A 176 15.05 -4.15 -11.66
N ASP A 177 16.29 -4.12 -12.14
CA ASP A 177 16.58 -4.06 -13.57
C ASP A 177 16.62 -5.48 -14.16
N ILE A 178 15.94 -5.66 -15.29
CA ILE A 178 15.84 -6.94 -15.99
C ILE A 178 16.20 -6.73 -17.45
N ASP A 179 17.23 -7.44 -17.92
CA ASP A 179 17.64 -7.42 -19.32
C ASP A 179 17.09 -8.63 -20.07
N VAL A 180 16.35 -8.39 -21.16
CA VAL A 180 15.88 -9.42 -22.08
C VAL A 180 16.71 -9.34 -23.36
N PRO A 181 17.57 -10.35 -23.65
CA PRO A 181 18.50 -10.33 -24.78
C PRO A 181 17.85 -10.14 -26.15
N GLY A 182 18.58 -9.45 -27.03
CA GLY A 182 18.22 -9.19 -28.42
C GLY A 182 18.18 -7.69 -28.73
N THR A 183 17.79 -7.35 -29.95
CA THR A 183 17.64 -5.96 -30.38
C THR A 183 16.28 -5.43 -29.93
N ALA A 184 16.29 -4.43 -29.05
CA ALA A 184 15.07 -3.79 -28.58
C ALA A 184 14.35 -3.09 -29.75
N PRO A 185 13.00 -3.07 -29.76
CA PRO A 185 12.24 -2.26 -30.71
C PRO A 185 12.51 -0.77 -30.49
N ALA A 186 12.15 0.05 -31.47
CA ALA A 186 12.23 1.50 -31.34
C ALA A 186 11.37 1.97 -30.15
N ALA A 187 11.97 2.78 -29.27
CA ALA A 187 11.29 3.29 -28.09
C ALA A 187 10.12 4.20 -28.48
N LYS A 188 9.00 4.03 -27.80
CA LYS A 188 7.86 4.95 -27.89
C LYS A 188 8.12 6.19 -27.05
N THR A 189 7.55 7.30 -27.47
CA THR A 189 7.62 8.57 -26.76
C THR A 189 6.22 9.05 -26.38
N PHE A 190 6.14 9.74 -25.25
CA PHE A 190 4.89 10.19 -24.65
C PHE A 190 4.93 11.70 -24.44
N THR A 191 4.59 12.45 -25.50
CA THR A 191 4.66 13.91 -25.51
C THR A 191 3.31 14.60 -25.39
N SER A 192 2.21 13.83 -25.54
CA SER A 192 0.84 14.33 -25.45
C SER A 192 0.12 13.67 -24.29
N GLU A 193 -0.71 14.46 -23.63
CA GLU A 193 -1.56 13.98 -22.54
C GLU A 193 -2.61 13.00 -23.07
N LYS A 194 -2.89 11.96 -22.28
CA LYS A 194 -3.93 10.97 -22.55
C LYS A 194 -4.66 10.69 -21.25
N LEU A 195 -5.83 11.30 -21.08
CA LEU A 195 -6.69 11.14 -19.89
C LEU A 195 -7.94 10.29 -20.14
N VAL A 196 -8.11 9.81 -21.36
CA VAL A 196 -9.21 8.91 -21.73
C VAL A 196 -8.63 7.68 -22.40
N GLY A 197 -9.11 6.51 -21.99
CA GLY A 197 -8.75 5.25 -22.64
C GLY A 197 -9.88 4.25 -22.57
N THR A 198 -9.73 3.15 -23.31
CA THR A 198 -10.78 2.15 -23.50
C THR A 198 -10.23 0.74 -23.37
N SER A 199 -11.08 -0.18 -22.90
CA SER A 199 -10.81 -1.61 -22.84
C SER A 199 -12.12 -2.37 -23.06
N GLY A 200 -12.31 -2.90 -24.27
CA GLY A 200 -13.59 -3.48 -24.67
C GLY A 200 -14.70 -2.43 -24.69
N ALA A 201 -15.83 -2.71 -24.02
CA ALA A 201 -16.97 -1.81 -23.88
C ALA A 201 -16.75 -0.68 -22.85
N TYR A 202 -15.67 -0.75 -22.07
CA TYR A 202 -15.42 0.19 -20.98
C TYR A 202 -14.52 1.34 -21.43
N THR A 203 -14.88 2.55 -21.01
CA THR A 203 -14.08 3.77 -21.13
C THR A 203 -13.79 4.30 -19.75
N PHE A 204 -12.56 4.71 -19.50
CA PHE A 204 -12.16 5.38 -18.26
C PHE A 204 -11.60 6.76 -18.59
N GLU A 205 -12.10 7.78 -17.92
CA GLU A 205 -11.74 9.18 -18.10
C GLU A 205 -11.27 9.77 -16.76
N LEU A 206 -10.09 10.39 -16.77
CA LEU A 206 -9.52 11.09 -15.63
C LEU A 206 -9.75 12.60 -15.75
N ARG A 207 -10.19 13.22 -14.68
CA ARG A 207 -10.45 14.67 -14.60
C ARG A 207 -9.72 15.22 -13.38
N PRO A 208 -8.45 15.67 -13.52
CA PRO A 208 -7.77 16.33 -12.42
C PRO A 208 -8.49 17.61 -12.04
N GLU A 209 -8.60 17.87 -10.74
CA GLU A 209 -9.11 19.14 -10.25
C GLU A 209 -8.29 20.31 -10.83
N GLY A 210 -8.97 21.38 -11.25
CA GLY A 210 -8.32 22.50 -11.94
C GLY A 210 -7.80 22.19 -13.35
N GLY A 211 -8.05 20.99 -13.88
CA GLY A 211 -7.77 20.60 -15.27
C GLY A 211 -6.29 20.36 -15.59
N LYS A 212 -5.43 20.21 -14.58
CA LYS A 212 -4.00 19.98 -14.74
C LYS A 212 -3.41 19.21 -13.57
N PHE A 213 -2.34 18.46 -13.82
CA PHE A 213 -1.53 17.85 -12.76
C PHE A 213 -0.39 18.80 -12.39
N VAL A 214 -0.25 19.08 -11.09
CA VAL A 214 0.81 19.95 -10.56
C VAL A 214 1.55 19.26 -9.43
N THR A 215 2.83 19.61 -9.25
CA THR A 215 3.62 19.07 -8.13
C THR A 215 3.38 19.79 -6.81
N GLY A 216 3.75 19.13 -5.72
CA GLY A 216 3.91 19.76 -4.40
C GLY A 216 2.62 20.09 -3.67
N SER A 217 1.49 19.59 -4.13
CA SER A 217 0.20 19.67 -3.45
C SER A 217 -0.58 18.37 -3.68
N PRO A 218 -1.45 17.97 -2.73
CA PRO A 218 -2.38 16.87 -2.96
C PRO A 218 -3.23 17.13 -4.19
N LEU A 219 -3.38 16.11 -5.02
CA LEU A 219 -4.22 16.12 -6.20
C LEU A 219 -5.46 15.28 -5.94
N HIS A 220 -6.63 15.86 -6.23
CA HIS A 220 -7.88 15.14 -6.42
C HIS A 220 -8.13 14.94 -7.91
N ILE A 221 -8.39 13.71 -8.31
CA ILE A 221 -8.63 13.36 -9.72
C ILE A 221 -9.88 12.48 -9.79
N ALA A 222 -10.96 13.04 -10.34
CA ALA A 222 -12.18 12.29 -10.56
C ALA A 222 -11.98 11.27 -11.70
N GLY A 223 -12.25 10.00 -11.42
CA GLY A 223 -12.30 8.93 -12.40
C GLY A 223 -13.73 8.59 -12.80
N VAL A 224 -14.05 8.79 -14.08
CA VAL A 224 -15.37 8.50 -14.66
C VAL A 224 -15.27 7.23 -15.50
N ILE A 225 -16.03 6.22 -15.11
CA ILE A 225 -16.14 4.98 -15.87
C ILE A 225 -17.45 4.94 -16.68
N LYS A 226 -17.36 4.48 -17.92
CA LYS A 226 -18.50 4.30 -18.83
C LYS A 226 -18.51 2.88 -19.38
N LYS A 227 -19.69 2.31 -19.59
CA LYS A 227 -19.93 1.07 -20.36
C LYS A 227 -20.82 1.41 -21.54
N ASP A 228 -20.39 1.06 -22.75
CA ASP A 228 -21.10 1.37 -24.00
C ASP A 228 -21.44 2.86 -24.16
N GLY A 229 -20.50 3.72 -23.73
CA GLY A 229 -20.61 5.18 -23.79
C GLY A 229 -21.47 5.82 -22.69
N LYS A 230 -22.13 5.03 -21.83
CA LYS A 230 -22.93 5.54 -20.70
C LYS A 230 -22.15 5.44 -19.40
N GLU A 231 -22.15 6.52 -18.61
CA GLU A 231 -21.57 6.52 -17.26
C GLU A 231 -22.25 5.45 -16.40
N ILE A 232 -21.45 4.69 -15.67
CA ILE A 232 -21.92 3.67 -14.71
C ILE A 232 -21.42 4.02 -13.32
N ASP A 233 -22.11 3.53 -12.30
CA ASP A 233 -21.68 3.66 -10.91
C ASP A 233 -20.48 2.74 -10.66
N ALA A 234 -19.36 3.29 -10.18
CA ALA A 234 -18.13 2.55 -9.89
C ALA A 234 -18.34 1.43 -8.85
N ASN A 235 -19.36 1.51 -7.99
CA ASN A 235 -19.70 0.44 -7.04
C ASN A 235 -20.19 -0.84 -7.72
N THR A 236 -20.62 -0.77 -8.98
CA THR A 236 -21.06 -1.93 -9.77
C THR A 236 -19.91 -2.81 -10.24
N LEU A 237 -18.67 -2.34 -10.11
CA LEU A 237 -17.48 -3.13 -10.43
C LEU A 237 -17.21 -4.18 -9.36
N ASP A 238 -16.61 -5.29 -9.77
CA ASP A 238 -16.17 -6.33 -8.85
C ASP A 238 -14.96 -5.81 -8.06
N ASN A 239 -14.84 -6.24 -6.79
CA ASN A 239 -13.60 -5.99 -6.07
C ASN A 239 -12.45 -6.76 -6.74
N TYR A 240 -11.31 -6.09 -6.82
CA TYR A 240 -10.04 -6.64 -7.27
C TYR A 240 -9.01 -6.15 -6.25
N LEU A 241 -8.29 -7.07 -5.61
CA LEU A 241 -7.26 -6.78 -4.59
C LEU A 241 -7.73 -5.79 -3.50
N GLY A 242 -8.95 -6.01 -3.01
CA GLY A 242 -9.55 -5.23 -1.93
C GLY A 242 -10.11 -3.85 -2.34
N ALA A 243 -10.01 -3.45 -3.61
CA ALA A 243 -10.51 -2.16 -4.11
C ALA A 243 -11.37 -2.31 -5.38
N LYS A 244 -12.02 -1.22 -5.79
CA LYS A 244 -12.78 -1.17 -7.06
C LYS A 244 -11.88 -0.96 -8.28
N ALA A 245 -10.70 -0.39 -8.07
CA ALA A 245 -9.65 -0.25 -9.07
C ALA A 245 -8.29 -0.08 -8.40
N HIS A 246 -7.22 -0.31 -9.15
CA HIS A 246 -5.84 0.02 -8.78
C HIS A 246 -5.26 0.93 -9.83
N PHE A 247 -4.55 1.97 -9.40
CA PHE A 247 -3.87 2.88 -10.30
C PHE A 247 -2.37 2.85 -10.01
N VAL A 248 -1.58 2.58 -11.04
CA VAL A 248 -0.11 2.68 -10.97
C VAL A 248 0.31 3.88 -11.81
N LEU A 249 1.21 4.71 -11.28
CA LEU A 249 1.80 5.85 -11.98
C LEU A 249 3.32 5.77 -11.90
N ILE A 250 4.00 5.88 -13.05
CA ILE A 250 5.46 5.79 -13.15
C ILE A 250 6.03 6.97 -13.94
N SER A 251 7.01 7.67 -13.39
CA SER A 251 7.68 8.77 -14.09
C SER A 251 8.55 8.24 -15.24
N VAL A 252 8.47 8.85 -16.43
CA VAL A 252 9.16 8.35 -17.63
C VAL A 252 10.68 8.41 -17.47
N ASN A 253 11.21 9.51 -16.92
CA ASN A 253 12.65 9.72 -16.84
C ASN A 253 13.29 9.08 -15.60
N GLU A 254 12.68 9.25 -14.43
CA GLU A 254 13.28 8.84 -13.16
C GLU A 254 12.81 7.47 -12.69
N LYS A 255 11.77 6.91 -13.34
CA LYS A 255 11.15 5.63 -12.97
C LYS A 255 10.78 5.64 -11.48
N GLU A 256 10.19 6.73 -11.03
CA GLU A 256 9.55 6.84 -9.70
C GLU A 256 8.17 6.19 -9.80
N TYR A 257 7.87 5.33 -8.84
CA TYR A 257 6.66 4.51 -8.80
C TYR A 257 5.72 5.03 -7.72
N LEU A 258 4.45 5.19 -8.07
CA LEU A 258 3.37 5.49 -7.16
C LEU A 258 2.27 4.46 -7.37
N HIS A 259 1.82 3.86 -6.27
CA HIS A 259 0.64 3.02 -6.23
C HIS A 259 -0.49 3.84 -5.60
N VAL A 260 -1.63 3.92 -6.26
CA VAL A 260 -2.78 4.69 -5.81
C VAL A 260 -4.02 3.81 -5.82
N HIS A 261 -4.74 3.86 -4.72
CA HIS A 261 -6.00 3.18 -4.52
C HIS A 261 -7.12 4.21 -4.60
N PRO A 262 -7.86 4.28 -5.71
CA PRO A 262 -8.97 5.21 -5.83
C PRO A 262 -10.06 4.83 -4.83
N GLU A 263 -10.55 5.81 -4.09
CA GLU A 263 -11.77 5.65 -3.31
C GLU A 263 -12.99 5.77 -4.24
N VAL A 264 -14.15 5.31 -3.78
CA VAL A 264 -15.41 5.51 -4.49
C VAL A 264 -16.34 6.38 -3.65
N GLU A 265 -16.59 7.60 -4.12
CA GLU A 265 -17.55 8.54 -3.53
C GLU A 265 -18.67 8.85 -4.51
N ALA A 266 -19.92 8.80 -4.02
CA ALA A 266 -21.12 9.08 -4.83
C ALA A 266 -21.16 8.33 -6.18
N GLY A 267 -20.63 7.10 -6.21
CA GLY A 267 -20.57 6.25 -7.40
C GLY A 267 -19.50 6.61 -8.42
N LYS A 268 -18.53 7.45 -8.06
CA LYS A 268 -17.39 7.85 -8.90
C LYS A 268 -16.08 7.54 -8.20
N PHE A 269 -15.04 7.29 -8.99
CA PHE A 269 -13.70 7.17 -8.42
C PHE A 269 -13.16 8.54 -8.04
N ASP A 270 -12.50 8.64 -6.90
CA ASP A 270 -11.66 9.78 -6.54
C ASP A 270 -10.24 9.30 -6.21
N LEU A 271 -9.28 9.74 -7.01
CA LEU A 271 -7.88 9.39 -6.85
C LEU A 271 -7.18 10.51 -6.10
N HIS A 272 -6.46 10.14 -5.05
CA HIS A 272 -5.71 11.05 -4.21
C HIS A 272 -4.22 10.70 -4.28
N THR A 273 -3.40 11.66 -4.68
CA THR A 273 -1.94 11.47 -4.71
C THR A 273 -1.22 12.81 -4.65
N THR A 274 0.03 12.82 -4.18
CA THR A 274 0.94 13.96 -4.36
C THR A 274 2.06 13.55 -5.31
N ILE A 275 2.40 14.45 -6.25
CA ILE A 275 3.51 14.24 -7.17
C ILE A 275 4.64 15.21 -6.81
N GLU A 276 5.84 14.70 -6.58
CA GLU A 276 6.95 15.52 -6.10
C GLU A 276 7.67 16.26 -7.24
N LYS A 277 7.81 15.60 -8.39
CA LYS A 277 8.62 16.12 -9.51
C LYS A 277 7.80 16.33 -10.79
N PRO A 278 7.99 17.45 -11.50
CA PRO A 278 7.30 17.68 -12.76
C PRO A 278 7.87 16.78 -13.85
N GLY A 279 7.08 16.50 -14.87
CA GLY A 279 7.50 15.67 -16.00
C GLY A 279 6.37 14.85 -16.59
N THR A 280 6.74 13.94 -17.49
CA THR A 280 5.79 12.97 -18.06
C THR A 280 5.71 11.74 -17.19
N TYR A 281 4.49 11.31 -16.91
CA TYR A 281 4.21 10.07 -16.21
C TYR A 281 3.33 9.16 -17.08
N ARG A 282 3.58 7.86 -16.98
CA ARG A 282 2.72 6.82 -17.55
C ARG A 282 1.93 6.17 -16.44
N GLY A 283 0.63 6.06 -16.65
CA GLY A 283 -0.29 5.49 -15.67
C GLY A 283 -1.08 4.33 -16.24
N TRP A 284 -1.52 3.44 -15.37
CA TRP A 284 -2.42 2.33 -15.72
C TRP A 284 -3.46 2.17 -14.63
N VAL A 285 -4.73 2.13 -15.03
CA VAL A 285 -5.81 1.69 -14.16
C VAL A 285 -6.12 0.22 -14.46
N GLN A 286 -6.31 -0.57 -13.41
CA GLN A 286 -6.85 -1.91 -13.48
C GLN A 286 -8.13 -2.01 -12.65
N PHE A 287 -9.19 -2.54 -13.25
CA PHE A 287 -10.44 -2.84 -12.55
C PHE A 287 -11.00 -4.17 -13.04
N ASN A 288 -11.77 -4.85 -12.20
CA ASN A 288 -12.47 -6.07 -12.55
C ASN A 288 -13.93 -5.74 -12.90
N ALA A 289 -14.34 -6.15 -14.09
CA ALA A 289 -15.72 -6.05 -14.52
C ALA A 289 -16.15 -7.36 -15.17
N ASP A 290 -17.25 -7.94 -14.68
CA ASP A 290 -17.79 -9.19 -15.19
C ASP A 290 -16.77 -10.34 -15.12
N GLY A 291 -15.96 -10.39 -14.05
CA GLY A 291 -14.92 -11.39 -13.84
C GLY A 291 -13.68 -11.28 -14.75
N LYS A 292 -13.53 -10.16 -15.46
CA LYS A 292 -12.38 -9.88 -16.33
C LYS A 292 -11.63 -8.63 -15.87
N ILE A 293 -10.30 -8.74 -15.81
CA ILE A 293 -9.44 -7.59 -15.57
C ILE A 293 -9.32 -6.73 -16.83
N HIS A 294 -9.65 -5.45 -16.67
CA HIS A 294 -9.49 -4.42 -17.68
C HIS A 294 -8.32 -3.51 -17.29
N THR A 295 -7.32 -3.42 -18.15
CA THR A 295 -6.20 -2.47 -18.01
C THR A 295 -6.34 -1.34 -19.03
N ILE A 296 -6.27 -0.08 -18.59
CA ILE A 296 -6.28 1.11 -19.45
C ILE A 296 -5.11 2.00 -19.09
N ASP A 297 -4.34 2.43 -20.10
CA ASP A 297 -3.16 3.29 -19.90
C ASP A 297 -3.45 4.79 -20.10
N PHE A 298 -2.65 5.63 -19.44
CA PHE A 298 -2.73 7.09 -19.45
C PHE A 298 -1.35 7.72 -19.57
N THR A 299 -1.32 8.97 -20.04
CA THR A 299 -0.13 9.83 -20.00
C THR A 299 -0.51 11.11 -19.28
N TRP A 300 0.16 11.40 -18.18
CA TRP A 300 -0.02 12.64 -17.42
C TRP A 300 1.15 13.59 -17.70
N LEU A 301 0.84 14.85 -17.98
CA LEU A 301 1.84 15.91 -18.10
C LEU A 301 1.82 16.75 -16.83
N VAL A 302 2.75 16.46 -15.92
CA VAL A 302 2.79 17.08 -14.59
C VAL A 302 3.64 18.35 -14.66
N GLN A 303 3.01 19.47 -14.30
CA GLN A 303 3.64 20.78 -14.27
C GLN A 303 4.22 21.08 -12.89
N LYS A 304 5.20 21.98 -12.82
CA LYS A 304 5.70 22.45 -11.54
C LYS A 304 4.61 23.28 -10.85
N GLY A 305 4.25 22.91 -9.63
CA GLY A 305 3.32 23.68 -8.81
C GLY A 305 3.91 25.01 -8.33
N ASN A 306 3.05 25.96 -7.98
CA ASN A 306 3.46 27.30 -7.53
C ASN A 306 3.86 27.38 -6.05
N GLY A 307 3.97 26.23 -5.35
CA GLY A 307 4.54 26.16 -4.00
C GLY A 307 3.72 26.84 -2.91
N GLN A 308 2.38 26.84 -3.00
CA GLN A 308 1.56 27.19 -1.83
C GLN A 308 1.34 25.95 -0.99
N THR A 309 2.24 25.74 -0.02
CA THR A 309 1.91 24.97 1.18
C THR A 309 0.77 25.70 1.88
N THR A 310 -0.43 25.13 1.86
CA THR A 310 -1.50 25.57 2.76
C THR A 310 -1.05 25.21 4.18
N ALA A 311 -0.51 26.18 4.90
CA ALA A 311 -0.33 26.06 6.34
C ALA A 311 -1.71 25.78 6.97
N PRO A 312 -1.81 24.93 8.00
CA PRO A 312 -3.06 24.74 8.73
C PRO A 312 -3.52 26.10 9.26
N ALA A 313 -4.80 26.42 9.08
CA ALA A 313 -5.41 27.61 9.65
C ALA A 313 -5.23 27.57 11.17
N GLY A 314 -4.28 28.35 11.68
CA GLY A 314 -4.08 28.52 13.11
C GLY A 314 -5.35 29.05 13.74
N HIS A 315 -5.91 28.29 14.67
CA HIS A 315 -6.99 28.74 15.53
C HIS A 315 -6.57 30.05 16.20
N GLY A 316 -7.32 31.12 15.90
CA GLY A 316 -7.16 32.41 16.56
C GLY A 316 -7.41 32.24 18.05
N ALA A 317 -6.34 32.39 18.84
CA ALA A 317 -6.46 32.63 20.26
C ALA A 317 -7.06 34.03 20.44
N ALA A 318 -8.25 34.08 21.03
CA ALA A 318 -8.85 35.29 21.52
C ALA A 318 -8.08 35.71 22.78
N ASP A 319 -7.24 36.73 22.67
CA ASP A 319 -6.72 37.43 23.84
C ASP A 319 -7.60 38.65 24.11
N GLY A 320 -8.47 38.47 25.11
CA GLY A 320 -9.10 39.58 25.80
C GLY A 320 -8.09 40.27 26.70
N HIS A 321 -8.04 41.59 26.65
CA HIS A 321 -7.48 42.38 27.73
C HIS A 321 -8.49 43.43 28.20
N ASN A 322 -8.76 43.29 29.50
CA ASN A 322 -9.46 44.16 30.41
C ASN A 322 -8.52 45.28 30.86
N HIS A 323 -9.11 46.43 31.21
CA HIS A 323 -8.56 47.66 31.81
C HIS A 323 -8.04 48.75 30.87
#